data_AF-A0A8H3J2X5-F1
#
_entry.id   AF-A0A8H3J2X5-F1
#
_cell.length_a   1.000
_cell.length_b   1.000
_cell.length_c   1.000
_cell.angle_alpha   90.00
_cell.angle_beta   90.00
_cell.angle_gamma   90.00
#
_symmetry.space_group_name_H-M   'P 1'
#
loop_
_entity.id
_entity.type
_entity.pdbx_description
1 polymer ?
#
loop_
_entity_poly.entity_id
_entity_poly.type
_entity_poly.pdbx_seq_one_letter_code
_entity_poly.pdbx_strand_id
1 'polypeptide(L)'
;MAPSTIINQTTLPEGYHFSKFRREEMEFVISRTDTPRTEETLARLGCLALRYRAPSAGDAEKTRAEGEGKREGGEEKGELIAWAFLGVDCSLSSLHVEPQHRGKGLAKSVTRKLFEELAKDPLSVGFRPLEGHTVADGVKTRTE
;
A
#
# COMPACT_ATOMS: atom_id res chain seq x y z
N MET A 1 -16.95 -13.56 -30.59
CA MET A 1 -16.77 -12.47 -29.61
C MET A 1 -16.48 -13.14 -28.28
N ALA A 2 -15.20 -13.29 -27.91
CA ALA A 2 -14.81 -14.05 -26.72
C ALA A 2 -15.09 -13.22 -25.45
N PRO A 3 -15.56 -13.83 -24.35
CA PRO A 3 -15.73 -13.13 -23.09
C PRO A 3 -14.35 -12.73 -22.56
N SER A 4 -14.15 -11.43 -22.34
CA SER A 4 -12.96 -10.91 -21.66
C SER A 4 -12.94 -11.44 -20.23
N THR A 5 -12.17 -12.49 -20.00
CA THR A 5 -11.87 -13.00 -18.66
C THR A 5 -11.34 -11.85 -17.81
N ILE A 6 -12.18 -11.37 -16.89
CA ILE A 6 -11.77 -10.43 -15.86
C ILE A 6 -10.75 -11.17 -15.00
N ILE A 7 -9.48 -10.92 -15.30
CA ILE A 7 -8.33 -11.48 -14.60
C ILE A 7 -8.39 -11.08 -13.11
N ASN A 8 -8.85 -12.03 -12.31
CA ASN A 8 -8.65 -12.12 -10.86
C ASN A 8 -7.21 -12.61 -10.58
N GLN A 9 -6.21 -11.92 -11.12
CA GLN A 9 -4.82 -12.18 -10.72
C GLN A 9 -4.61 -11.55 -9.34
N THR A 10 -4.87 -12.37 -8.33
CA THR A 10 -4.74 -12.08 -6.89
C THR A 10 -3.30 -12.20 -6.39
N THR A 11 -2.40 -12.72 -7.22
CA THR A 11 -1.00 -12.91 -6.90
C THR A 11 -0.17 -11.86 -7.62
N LEU A 12 0.64 -11.12 -6.85
CA LEU A 12 1.66 -10.27 -7.42
C LEU A 12 2.58 -11.11 -8.31
N PRO A 13 3.01 -10.60 -9.48
CA PRO A 13 4.01 -11.28 -10.30
C PRO A 13 5.32 -11.49 -9.52
N GLU A 14 6.15 -12.41 -9.98
CA GLU A 14 7.43 -12.69 -9.34
C GLU A 14 8.33 -11.44 -9.27
N GLY A 15 9.00 -11.25 -8.12
CA GLY A 15 9.86 -10.09 -7.84
C GLY A 15 9.13 -8.86 -7.28
N TYR A 16 7.79 -8.84 -7.30
CA TYR A 16 6.99 -7.74 -6.76
C TYR A 16 6.61 -8.02 -5.30
N HIS A 17 6.80 -7.03 -4.43
CA HIS A 17 6.43 -7.14 -3.02
C HIS A 17 5.82 -5.84 -2.50
N PHE A 18 4.78 -5.97 -1.67
CA PHE A 18 4.19 -4.83 -0.96
C PHE A 18 5.09 -4.39 0.18
N SER A 19 5.07 -3.09 0.44
CA SER A 19 5.89 -2.49 1.48
C SER A 19 5.27 -1.22 2.05
N LYS A 20 5.82 -0.79 3.19
CA LYS A 20 5.53 0.50 3.81
C LYS A 20 6.43 1.59 3.20
N PHE A 21 5.92 2.81 3.25
CA PHE A 21 6.69 4.00 2.89
C PHE A 21 7.67 4.38 3.99
N ARG A 22 8.89 4.74 3.61
CA ARG A 22 9.82 5.46 4.48
C ARG A 22 9.72 6.95 4.22
N ARG A 23 10.02 7.76 5.23
CA ARG A 23 9.98 9.23 5.12
C ARG A 23 10.89 9.75 4.01
N GLU A 24 12.09 9.18 3.89
CA GLU A 24 13.08 9.51 2.87
C GLU A 24 12.60 9.30 1.41
N GLU A 25 11.54 8.52 1.20
CA GLU A 25 11.01 8.21 -0.13
C GLU A 25 9.84 9.12 -0.52
N MET A 26 9.35 9.92 0.42
CA MET A 26 8.24 10.83 0.19
C MET A 26 8.63 11.94 -0.79
N GLU A 27 9.87 12.45 -0.71
CA GLU A 27 10.37 13.44 -1.67
C GLU A 27 10.38 12.88 -3.10
N PHE A 28 10.81 11.63 -3.26
CA PHE A 28 10.78 10.93 -4.55
C PHE A 28 9.35 10.77 -5.08
N VAL A 29 8.40 10.38 -4.22
CA VAL A 29 6.99 10.27 -4.59
C VAL A 29 6.39 11.62 -5.01
N ILE A 30 6.69 12.69 -4.26
CA ILE A 30 6.22 14.05 -4.57
C ILE A 30 6.81 14.48 -5.91
N SER A 31 8.08 14.18 -6.17
CA SER A 31 8.72 14.47 -7.46
C SER A 31 8.10 13.70 -8.63
N ARG A 32 7.65 12.47 -8.41
CA ARG A 32 7.09 11.59 -9.45
C ARG A 32 5.58 11.70 -9.64
N THR A 33 4.85 12.33 -8.72
CA THR A 33 3.39 12.46 -8.79
C THR A 33 2.93 13.90 -8.70
N ASP A 34 1.87 14.24 -9.43
CA ASP A 34 1.20 15.54 -9.35
C ASP A 34 0.33 15.62 -8.08
N THR A 35 0.94 15.38 -6.91
CA THR A 35 0.26 15.38 -5.62
C THR A 35 0.55 16.72 -4.92
N PRO A 36 -0.42 17.65 -4.79
CA PRO A 36 -0.18 18.99 -4.25
C PRO A 36 -0.09 19.02 -2.71
N ARG A 37 0.61 18.06 -2.10
CA ARG A 37 0.68 17.86 -0.63
C ARG A 37 2.12 17.87 -0.14
N THR A 38 2.33 18.36 1.08
CA THR A 38 3.62 18.31 1.76
C THR A 38 3.94 16.90 2.26
N GLU A 39 5.22 16.60 2.49
CA GLU A 39 5.68 15.35 3.13
C GLU A 39 4.92 15.07 4.43
N GLU A 40 4.73 16.10 5.27
CA GLU A 40 4.01 15.98 6.54
C GLU A 40 2.57 15.49 6.33
N THR A 41 1.91 15.94 5.26
CA THR A 41 0.55 15.50 4.94
C THR A 41 0.56 14.05 4.48
N LEU A 42 1.47 13.67 3.58
CA LEU A 42 1.57 12.29 3.09
C LEU A 42 1.88 11.28 4.19
N ALA A 43 2.68 11.68 5.18
CA ALA A 43 3.00 10.84 6.35
C ALA A 43 1.79 10.54 7.25
N ARG A 44 0.68 11.28 7.11
CA ARG A 44 -0.57 11.06 7.87
C ARG A 44 -1.60 10.25 7.09
N LEU A 45 -1.45 10.14 5.78
CA LEU A 45 -2.38 9.46 4.90
C LEU A 45 -2.12 7.95 4.88
N GLY A 46 -3.21 7.18 4.73
CA GLY A 46 -3.09 5.76 4.46
C GLY A 46 -2.34 5.55 3.15
N CYS A 47 -1.23 4.82 3.15
CA CYS A 47 -0.39 4.63 1.98
C CYS A 47 0.11 3.21 1.83
N LEU A 48 0.36 2.80 0.60
CA LEU A 48 0.94 1.50 0.28
C LEU A 48 1.93 1.63 -0.87
N ALA A 49 3.10 1.04 -0.69
CA ALA A 49 4.15 0.96 -1.70
C ALA A 49 4.22 -0.46 -2.29
N LEU A 50 4.64 -0.52 -3.55
CA LEU A 50 5.00 -1.74 -4.25
C LEU A 50 6.42 -1.60 -4.77
N ARG A 51 7.24 -2.59 -4.43
CA ARG A 51 8.64 -2.67 -4.80
C ARG A 51 8.90 -3.80 -5.78
N TYR A 52 9.90 -3.61 -6.62
CA TYR A 52 10.41 -4.65 -7.51
C TYR A 52 11.85 -4.98 -7.14
N ARG A 53 12.12 -6.27 -6.97
CA ARG A 53 13.48 -6.82 -6.91
C ARG A 53 13.62 -7.74 -8.11
N ALA A 54 14.54 -7.39 -9.02
CA ALA A 54 14.91 -8.30 -10.09
C ALA A 54 15.46 -9.60 -9.47
N PRO A 55 15.12 -10.78 -10.01
CA PRO A 55 15.77 -12.03 -9.62
C PRO A 55 17.22 -11.96 -10.07
N SER A 56 18.10 -11.50 -9.18
CA SER A 56 19.54 -11.60 -9.36
C SER A 56 19.90 -13.09 -9.38
N ALA A 57 20.67 -13.51 -10.39
CA ALA A 57 21.16 -14.87 -10.55
C ALA A 57 22.08 -15.37 -9.41
N GLY A 58 22.21 -14.63 -8.30
CA GLY A 58 23.13 -14.91 -7.19
C GLY A 58 22.49 -15.21 -5.82
N ASP A 59 21.16 -15.21 -5.67
CA ASP A 59 20.50 -15.38 -4.36
C ASP A 59 19.62 -16.65 -4.29
N ALA A 60 20.09 -17.76 -4.86
CA ALA A 60 19.47 -19.09 -4.72
C ALA A 60 19.82 -19.79 -3.38
N GLU A 61 20.39 -19.08 -2.41
CA GLU A 61 20.81 -19.64 -1.12
C GLU A 61 20.21 -18.85 0.05
N LYS A 62 18.89 -19.01 0.27
CA LYS A 62 18.34 -19.11 1.64
C LYS A 62 16.91 -19.67 1.64
N THR A 63 16.75 -20.91 1.17
CA THR A 63 15.51 -21.67 1.34
C THR A 63 15.61 -22.54 2.59
N ARG A 64 15.25 -22.00 3.76
CA ARG A 64 14.58 -22.78 4.82
C ARG A 64 14.20 -21.91 6.02
N ALA A 65 12.90 -21.87 6.30
CA ALA A 65 12.24 -21.93 7.60
C ALA A 65 11.03 -20.98 7.64
N GLU A 66 9.85 -21.63 7.59
CA GLU A 66 8.73 -21.47 8.54
C GLU A 66 8.03 -20.11 8.72
N GLY A 67 6.70 -20.24 8.88
CA GLY A 67 5.96 -19.41 9.83
C GLY A 67 5.24 -18.22 9.23
N GLU A 68 3.91 -18.31 9.24
CA GLU A 68 3.02 -17.16 9.33
C GLU A 68 3.49 -16.28 10.50
N GLY A 69 4.01 -15.10 10.19
CA GLY A 69 4.58 -14.20 11.18
C GLY A 69 4.76 -12.82 10.58
N LYS A 70 4.12 -11.83 11.21
CA LYS A 70 4.21 -10.39 10.92
C LYS A 70 5.69 -9.98 10.79
N ARG A 71 6.17 -9.77 9.57
CA ARG A 71 7.56 -9.34 9.29
C ARG A 71 7.61 -7.81 9.36
N GLU A 72 7.95 -7.28 10.53
CA GLU A 72 8.39 -5.90 10.71
C GLU A 72 9.91 -5.81 10.53
N GLY A 73 10.35 -4.86 9.69
CA GLY A 73 11.68 -4.27 9.77
C GLY A 73 12.85 -5.10 9.21
N GLY A 74 13.07 -5.03 7.90
CA GLY A 74 14.35 -5.37 7.28
C GLY A 74 14.54 -4.55 6.02
N GLU A 75 15.71 -3.96 5.81
CA GLU A 75 16.04 -3.08 4.68
C GLU A 75 15.52 -3.60 3.34
N GLU A 76 14.46 -2.98 2.83
CA GLU A 76 13.75 -3.42 1.65
C GLU A 76 14.50 -2.99 0.38
N LYS A 77 15.57 -3.74 0.06
CA LYS A 77 16.38 -3.64 -1.17
C LYS A 77 15.54 -3.98 -2.41
N GLY A 78 14.65 -3.07 -2.81
CA GLY A 78 13.85 -3.14 -4.03
C GLY A 78 13.50 -1.74 -4.52
N GLU A 79 13.42 -1.57 -5.84
CA GLU A 79 13.08 -0.29 -6.47
C GLU A 79 11.60 0.02 -6.25
N LEU A 80 11.28 1.26 -5.87
CA LEU A 80 9.90 1.71 -5.70
C LEU A 80 9.27 1.96 -7.07
N ILE A 81 8.29 1.14 -7.44
CA ILE A 81 7.73 1.14 -8.81
C ILE A 81 6.24 1.49 -8.88
N ALA A 82 5.50 1.36 -7.79
CA ALA A 82 4.09 1.73 -7.76
C ALA A 82 3.65 2.06 -6.33
N TRP A 83 2.65 2.92 -6.21
CA TRP A 83 2.15 3.35 -4.91
C TRP A 83 0.76 3.95 -4.98
N ALA A 84 0.09 4.00 -3.83
CA ALA A 84 -1.21 4.63 -3.68
C ALA A 84 -1.36 5.33 -2.32
N PHE A 85 -2.17 6.39 -2.30
CA PHE A 85 -2.50 7.18 -1.12
C PHE A 85 -4.02 7.32 -0.95
N LEU A 86 -4.50 7.15 0.27
CA LEU A 86 -5.86 7.45 0.69
C LEU A 86 -5.95 8.89 1.21
N GLY A 87 -7.04 9.59 0.92
CA GLY A 87 -7.40 10.84 1.59
C GLY A 87 -7.86 10.61 3.03
N VAL A 88 -8.05 11.70 3.78
CA VAL A 88 -8.58 11.68 5.16
C VAL A 88 -9.99 11.09 5.25
N ASP A 89 -10.71 11.14 4.13
CA ASP A 89 -12.03 10.59 3.88
C ASP A 89 -11.99 9.14 3.37
N CYS A 90 -10.82 8.48 3.43
CA CYS A 90 -10.60 7.12 2.93
C CYS A 90 -10.83 6.95 1.41
N SER A 91 -10.91 8.04 0.64
CA SER A 91 -10.96 7.98 -0.82
C SER A 91 -9.58 7.74 -1.43
N LEU A 92 -9.51 7.10 -2.59
CA LEU A 92 -8.25 6.96 -3.32
C LEU A 92 -7.85 8.30 -3.92
N SER A 93 -6.75 8.88 -3.43
CA SER A 93 -6.34 10.25 -3.76
C SER A 93 -5.18 10.33 -4.76
N SER A 94 -4.28 9.34 -4.75
CA SER A 94 -3.18 9.25 -5.70
C SER A 94 -2.86 7.79 -5.96
N LEU A 95 -2.55 7.45 -7.20
CA LEU A 95 -2.16 6.12 -7.65
C LEU A 95 -1.16 6.26 -8.79
N HIS A 96 0.02 5.69 -8.62
CA HIS A 96 1.07 5.74 -9.63
C HIS A 96 1.67 4.36 -9.86
N VAL A 97 2.03 4.11 -11.11
CA VAL A 97 2.84 2.97 -11.54
C VAL A 97 3.87 3.51 -12.53
N GLU A 98 5.13 3.20 -12.28
CA GLU A 98 6.25 3.53 -13.15
C GLU A 98 6.00 3.02 -14.58
N PRO A 99 6.23 3.85 -15.62
CA PRO A 99 5.87 3.52 -17.00
C PRO A 99 6.35 2.14 -17.47
N GLN A 100 7.56 1.74 -17.06
CA GLN A 100 8.21 0.48 -17.43
C GLN A 100 7.52 -0.77 -16.84
N HIS A 101 6.70 -0.59 -15.80
CA HIS A 101 5.99 -1.66 -15.09
C HIS A 101 4.47 -1.65 -15.34
N ARG A 102 3.96 -0.77 -16.21
CA ARG A 102 2.54 -0.69 -16.58
C ARG A 102 2.09 -1.90 -17.40
N GLY A 103 0.77 -2.07 -17.52
CA GLY A 103 0.17 -3.19 -18.27
C GLY A 103 0.15 -4.53 -17.53
N LYS A 104 0.72 -4.62 -16.32
CA LYS A 104 0.80 -5.84 -15.50
C LYS A 104 -0.26 -5.93 -14.39
N GLY A 105 -1.27 -5.05 -14.41
CA GLY A 105 -2.32 -5.00 -13.39
C GLY A 105 -1.90 -4.47 -12.01
N LEU A 106 -0.67 -3.95 -11.86
CA LEU A 106 -0.12 -3.51 -10.57
C LEU A 106 -0.96 -2.45 -9.86
N ALA A 107 -1.52 -1.51 -10.63
CA ALA A 107 -2.44 -0.49 -10.13
C ALA A 107 -3.62 -1.12 -9.37
N LYS A 108 -4.27 -2.12 -9.97
CA LYS A 108 -5.38 -2.85 -9.36
C LYS A 108 -4.94 -3.60 -8.11
N SER A 109 -3.77 -4.24 -8.14
CA SER A 109 -3.24 -4.99 -7.00
C SER A 109 -2.90 -4.09 -5.81
N VAL A 110 -2.27 -2.93 -6.05
CA VAL A 110 -1.94 -1.95 -5.02
C VAL A 110 -3.21 -1.35 -4.41
N THR A 111 -4.15 -0.90 -5.24
CA THR A 111 -5.41 -0.35 -4.74
C THR A 111 -6.20 -1.38 -3.92
N ARG A 112 -6.33 -2.61 -4.43
CA ARG A 112 -7.02 -3.70 -3.71
C ARG A 112 -6.37 -3.97 -2.36
N LYS A 113 -5.05 -4.15 -2.33
CA LYS A 113 -4.32 -4.42 -1.09
C LYS A 113 -4.47 -3.27 -0.09
N LEU A 114 -4.42 -2.03 -0.56
CA LEU A 114 -4.62 -0.84 0.28
C LEU A 114 -6.00 -0.83 0.94
N PHE A 115 -7.06 -1.15 0.20
CA PHE A 115 -8.43 -1.25 0.77
C PHE A 115 -8.62 -2.49 1.65
N GLU A 116 -7.99 -3.62 1.32
CA GLU A 116 -8.01 -4.82 2.17
C GLU A 116 -7.32 -4.57 3.51
N GLU A 117 -6.20 -3.84 3.53
CA GLU A 117 -5.52 -3.45 4.76
C GLU A 117 -6.33 -2.41 5.54
N LEU A 118 -6.89 -1.39 4.87
CA LEU A 118 -7.78 -0.41 5.49
C LEU A 118 -8.98 -1.08 6.19
N ALA A 119 -9.60 -2.08 5.55
CA ALA A 119 -10.76 -2.78 6.09
C ALA A 119 -10.41 -3.68 7.29
N LYS A 120 -9.16 -4.16 7.37
CA LYS A 120 -8.68 -4.98 8.50
C LYS A 120 -8.26 -4.12 9.68
N ASP A 121 -7.44 -3.12 9.42
CA ASP A 121 -6.89 -2.21 10.43
C ASP A 121 -6.45 -0.90 9.75
N PRO A 122 -7.16 0.22 9.97
CA PRO A 122 -6.79 1.51 9.42
C PRO A 122 -5.37 1.96 9.81
N LEU A 123 -4.87 1.55 10.98
CA LEU A 123 -3.53 1.89 11.43
C LEU A 123 -2.44 1.14 10.63
N SER A 124 -2.75 -0.01 10.03
CA SER A 124 -1.78 -0.83 9.29
C SER A 124 -1.28 -0.14 8.02
N VAL A 125 -2.12 0.70 7.42
CA VAL A 125 -1.80 1.53 6.24
C VAL A 125 -1.20 2.88 6.61
N GLY A 126 -0.97 3.17 7.89
CA GLY A 126 -0.41 4.44 8.34
C GLY A 126 -1.44 5.58 8.40
N PHE A 127 -2.74 5.28 8.30
CA PHE A 127 -3.78 6.27 8.53
C PHE A 127 -3.76 6.69 10.00
N ARG A 128 -3.56 7.98 10.27
CA ARG A 128 -3.67 8.54 11.61
C ARG A 128 -4.91 9.44 11.67
N PRO A 129 -5.94 9.08 12.45
CA PRO A 129 -7.05 9.99 12.69
C PRO A 129 -6.52 11.32 13.22
N LEU A 130 -7.10 12.42 12.75
CA LEU A 130 -6.89 13.71 13.41
C LEU A 130 -7.42 13.57 14.84
N GLU A 131 -6.55 13.72 15.84
CA GLU A 131 -6.99 13.76 17.24
C GLU A 131 -8.10 14.81 17.37
N GLY A 132 -9.33 14.38 17.73
CA GLY A 132 -10.46 15.28 17.94
C GLY A 132 -11.83 14.83 17.43
N HIS A 133 -11.99 13.65 16.83
CA HIS A 133 -13.31 13.07 16.53
C HIS A 133 -13.38 11.60 16.96
N THR A 134 -13.47 11.38 18.27
CA THR A 134 -14.14 10.19 18.79
C THR A 134 -15.61 10.30 18.39
N VAL A 135 -16.09 9.41 17.53
CA VAL A 135 -17.53 9.18 17.40
C VAL A 135 -18.00 8.75 18.77
N ALA A 136 -18.77 9.61 19.45
CA ALA A 136 -19.40 9.26 20.70
C ALA A 136 -20.38 8.11 20.41
N ASP A 137 -20.03 6.90 20.85
CA ASP A 137 -20.97 5.79 21.03
C ASP A 137 -22.01 6.20 22.10
N GLY A 138 -22.97 7.00 21.66
CA GLY A 138 -24.12 7.43 22.44
C GLY A 138 -25.28 6.46 22.26
N VAL A 139 -25.15 5.22 22.72
CA VAL A 139 -26.31 4.37 23.00
C VAL A 139 -26.54 4.39 24.51
N LYS A 140 -27.32 5.38 24.96
CA LYS A 140 -27.97 5.30 26.28
C LYS A 140 -29.16 4.34 26.14
N THR A 141 -29.00 3.12 26.62
CA THR A 141 -30.15 2.26 26.95
C THR A 141 -30.90 2.91 28.13
N ARG A 142 -32.01 3.57 27.80
CA ARG A 142 -33.02 3.97 28.77
C ARG A 142 -33.87 2.74 29.08
N THR A 143 -33.70 2.18 30.27
CA THR A 143 -34.63 1.19 30.83
C THR A 143 -35.62 1.96 31.69
N GLU A 144 -36.90 1.88 31.32
CA GLU A 144 -38.04 2.22 32.20
C GLU A 144 -38.29 1.12 33.23
#